data_AF-A0A5B3GSY4-F1
#
_entry.id   AF-A0A5B3GSY4-F1
#
_cell.length_a   1.000
_cell.length_b   1.000
_cell.length_c   1.000
_cell.angle_alpha   90.00
_cell.angle_beta   90.00
_cell.angle_gamma   90.00
#
_symmetry.space_group_name_H-M   'P 1'
#
loop_
_entity.id
_entity.type
_entity.pdbx_description
1 polymer ?
#
loop_
_entity_poly.entity_id
_entity_poly.type
_entity_poly.pdbx_seq_one_letter_code
_entity_poly.pdbx_strand_id
1 'polypeptide(L)'
;MSTTRGGETVSAQIGTIGPIEGLSTGNFKMEDTPFNIKNDGETAVVLEVNLWGMEPGKFVATRFEIGWNPEIVREIKQTSINATLVWGY
;
A
#
# COMPACT_ATOMS: atom_id res chain seq x y z
N MET A 1 -19.79 -0.23 -6.39
CA MET A 1 -19.38 1.09 -6.93
C MET A 1 -20.36 2.12 -6.42
N SER A 2 -19.92 3.02 -5.55
CA SER A 2 -20.73 4.15 -5.10
C SER A 2 -20.16 5.41 -5.75
N THR A 3 -20.99 6.20 -6.40
CA THR A 3 -20.63 7.51 -6.96
C THR A 3 -21.05 8.61 -5.99
N THR A 4 -20.27 9.69 -5.85
CA THR A 4 -20.74 10.89 -5.14
C THR A 4 -21.91 11.50 -5.91
N ARG A 5 -22.70 12.36 -5.26
CA ARG A 5 -23.76 13.14 -5.92
C ARG A 5 -23.23 14.01 -7.08
N GLY A 6 -21.92 14.25 -7.15
CA GLY A 6 -21.22 14.98 -8.21
C GLY A 6 -20.71 14.12 -9.38
N GLY A 7 -20.94 12.80 -9.38
CA GLY A 7 -20.49 11.91 -10.47
C GLY A 7 -19.02 11.51 -10.40
N GLU A 8 -18.33 11.84 -9.30
CA GLU A 8 -16.96 11.37 -9.08
C GLU A 8 -17.00 9.89 -8.69
N THR A 9 -16.07 9.12 -9.25
CA THR A 9 -15.83 7.75 -8.80
C THR A 9 -15.27 7.81 -7.39
N VAL A 10 -16.05 7.42 -6.39
CA VAL A 10 -15.54 7.25 -5.03
C VAL A 10 -14.58 6.07 -5.10
N SER A 11 -13.32 6.30 -4.75
CA SER A 11 -12.37 5.21 -4.49
C SER A 11 -13.05 4.18 -3.57
N ALA A 12 -12.70 2.89 -3.67
CA ALA A 12 -13.22 1.88 -2.75
C ALA A 12 -13.17 2.46 -1.33
N GLN A 13 -14.31 2.49 -0.63
CA GLN A 13 -14.34 3.02 0.73
C GLN A 13 -13.40 2.14 1.54
N ILE A 14 -12.19 2.62 1.79
CA ILE A 14 -11.21 1.92 2.61
C ILE A 14 -11.85 1.81 3.99
N GLY A 15 -12.36 0.62 4.29
CA GLY A 15 -13.18 0.36 5.46
C GLY A 15 -12.32 0.15 6.69
N THR A 16 -11.07 -0.27 6.47
CA THR A 16 -10.08 -0.49 7.53
C THR A 16 -8.74 0.11 7.11
N ILE A 17 -8.10 0.82 8.04
CA ILE A 17 -6.73 1.34 7.88
C ILE A 17 -5.89 0.98 9.09
N GLY A 18 -4.57 0.91 8.90
CA GLY A 18 -3.62 0.82 9.99
C GLY A 18 -2.21 1.22 9.56
N PRO A 19 -1.33 1.49 10.53
CA PRO A 19 0.06 1.81 10.23
C PRO A 19 0.78 0.58 9.66
N ILE A 20 1.70 0.80 8.73
CA ILE A 20 2.67 -0.20 8.32
C ILE A 20 3.88 -0.06 9.24
N GLU A 21 4.04 -0.99 10.17
CA GLU A 21 5.13 -1.03 11.15
C GLU A 21 6.04 -2.24 10.94
N GLY A 22 7.23 -2.23 11.53
CA GLY A 22 8.14 -3.39 11.51
C GLY A 22 8.85 -3.65 10.19
N LEU A 23 8.75 -2.74 9.20
CA LEU A 23 9.48 -2.86 7.93
C LEU A 23 11.01 -2.91 8.09
N SER A 24 11.55 -2.45 9.21
CA SER A 24 12.97 -2.54 9.53
C SER A 24 13.41 -3.93 10.02
N THR A 25 12.48 -4.77 10.48
CA THR A 25 12.77 -6.08 11.08
C THR A 25 12.24 -7.26 10.25
N GLY A 26 11.32 -7.02 9.32
CA GLY A 26 10.79 -8.05 8.45
C GLY A 26 9.92 -7.49 7.32
N ASN A 27 9.44 -8.40 6.46
CA ASN A 27 8.45 -8.06 5.44
C ASN A 27 7.11 -7.75 6.12
N PHE A 28 6.37 -6.80 5.56
CA PHE A 28 5.01 -6.53 5.98
C PHE A 28 4.03 -7.19 5.01
N LYS A 29 3.14 -8.03 5.52
CA LYS A 29 2.03 -8.61 4.75
C LYS A 29 0.80 -8.77 5.61
N MET A 30 -0.34 -8.80 4.96
CA MET A 30 -1.58 -9.33 5.53
C MET A 30 -1.74 -10.77 5.06
N GLU A 31 -2.25 -11.66 5.91
CA GLU A 31 -2.27 -13.09 5.60
C GLU A 31 -3.05 -13.40 4.32
N ASP A 32 -4.29 -12.88 4.20
CA ASP A 32 -5.19 -13.22 3.09
C ASP A 32 -5.83 -12.01 2.39
N THR A 33 -5.45 -10.80 2.78
CA THR A 33 -6.10 -9.58 2.30
C THR A 33 -5.13 -8.71 1.51
N PRO A 34 -5.38 -8.45 0.21
CA PRO A 34 -4.65 -7.41 -0.50
C PRO A 34 -5.00 -6.03 0.05
N PHE A 35 -4.04 -5.09 0.00
CA PHE A 35 -4.23 -3.74 0.52
C PHE A 35 -3.61 -2.69 -0.42
N ASN A 36 -4.12 -1.48 -0.34
CA ASN A 36 -3.49 -0.29 -0.92
C ASN A 36 -2.55 0.36 0.10
N ILE A 37 -1.57 1.10 -0.41
CA ILE A 37 -0.62 1.86 0.41
C ILE A 37 -0.94 3.34 0.28
N LYS A 38 -1.10 4.01 1.43
CA LYS A 38 -1.02 5.46 1.55
C LYS A 38 0.37 5.84 2.05
N ASN A 39 1.05 6.69 1.29
CA ASN A 39 2.25 7.37 1.78
C ASN A 39 1.83 8.65 2.50
N ASP A 40 1.95 8.67 3.82
CA ASP A 40 1.62 9.81 4.68
C ASP A 40 2.86 10.64 5.03
N GLY A 41 3.98 10.38 4.36
CA GLY A 41 5.20 11.18 4.44
C GLY A 41 5.17 12.42 3.54
N GLU A 42 6.27 13.18 3.57
CA GLU A 42 6.40 14.43 2.81
C GLU A 42 6.99 14.24 1.40
N THR A 43 7.48 13.04 1.07
CA THR A 43 8.12 12.74 -0.22
C THR A 43 7.73 11.36 -0.72
N ALA A 44 7.79 11.17 -2.04
CA ALA A 44 7.58 9.87 -2.66
C ALA A 44 8.67 8.87 -2.23
N VAL A 45 8.29 7.61 -2.04
CA VAL A 45 9.21 6.54 -1.61
C VAL A 45 9.18 5.39 -2.60
N VAL A 46 10.33 4.73 -2.79
CA VAL A 46 10.43 3.53 -3.62
C VAL A 46 10.55 2.33 -2.69
N LEU A 47 9.65 1.37 -2.85
CA LEU A 47 9.60 0.15 -2.05
C LEU A 47 9.63 -1.07 -2.98
N GLU A 48 10.26 -2.13 -2.54
CA GLU A 48 10.13 -3.43 -3.18
C GLU A 48 8.86 -4.11 -2.66
N VAL A 49 7.89 -4.34 -3.54
CA VAL A 49 6.58 -4.91 -3.18
C VAL A 49 6.24 -6.12 -4.04
N ASN A 50 5.50 -7.06 -3.48
CA ASN A 50 4.80 -8.09 -4.24
C ASN A 50 3.38 -7.59 -4.51
N LEU A 51 3.08 -7.28 -5.77
CA LEU A 51 1.74 -6.90 -6.19
C LEU A 51 0.82 -8.12 -6.17
N TRP A 52 -0.45 -7.93 -5.84
CA TRP A 52 -1.40 -9.05 -5.68
C TRP A 52 -1.53 -9.92 -6.94
N GLY A 53 -1.46 -9.30 -8.13
CA GLY A 53 -1.50 -10.01 -9.42
C GLY A 53 -0.20 -10.72 -9.82
N MET A 54 0.87 -10.60 -9.04
CA MET A 54 2.15 -11.27 -9.29
C MET A 54 2.26 -12.59 -8.54
N GLU A 55 3.20 -13.43 -8.98
CA GLU A 55 3.59 -14.63 -8.26
C GLU A 55 4.06 -14.28 -6.83
N PRO A 56 3.54 -14.95 -5.78
CA PRO A 56 3.98 -14.70 -4.41
C PRO A 56 5.51 -14.81 -4.25
N GLY A 57 6.10 -13.90 -3.48
CA GLY A 57 7.55 -13.85 -3.26
C GLY A 57 8.37 -13.18 -4.37
N LYS A 58 7.74 -12.73 -5.46
CA LYS A 58 8.40 -11.89 -6.48
C LYS A 58 8.22 -10.40 -6.15
N PHE A 59 9.31 -9.68 -5.95
CA PHE A 59 9.27 -8.27 -5.61
C PHE A 59 9.61 -7.39 -6.82
N VAL A 60 8.91 -6.26 -6.93
CA VAL A 60 9.17 -5.22 -7.93
C VAL A 60 9.33 -3.88 -7.24
N ALA A 61 10.33 -3.10 -7.66
CA ALA A 61 10.52 -1.74 -7.19
C ALA A 61 9.37 -0.86 -7.70
N THR A 62 8.58 -0.32 -6.78
CA THR A 62 7.42 0.51 -7.07
C THR A 62 7.54 1.81 -6.32
N ARG A 63 7.25 2.92 -7.02
CA ARG A 63 7.28 4.26 -6.45
C ARG A 63 5.89 4.62 -5.95
N PHE A 64 5.80 4.98 -4.67
CA PHE A 64 4.58 5.41 -4.00
C PHE A 64 4.62 6.92 -3.80
N GLU A 65 3.71 7.63 -4.48
CA GLU A 65 3.50 9.06 -4.33
C GLU A 65 2.77 9.37 -3.02
N ILE A 66 2.83 10.63 -2.58
CA ILE A 66 2.16 11.09 -1.37
C ILE A 66 0.64 10.91 -1.52
N GLY A 67 0.00 10.36 -0.49
CA GLY A 67 -1.41 10.00 -0.50
C GLY A 67 -1.66 8.54 -0.87
N TRP A 68 -2.90 8.22 -1.23
CA TRP A 68 -3.33 6.86 -1.59
C TRP A 68 -2.82 6.48 -2.98
N ASN A 69 -2.19 5.32 -3.07
CA ASN A 69 -1.68 4.77 -4.32
C ASN A 69 -2.59 3.63 -4.79
N PRO A 70 -2.88 3.53 -6.11
CA PRO A 70 -3.81 2.56 -6.67
C PRO A 70 -3.29 1.11 -6.66
N GLU A 71 -1.98 0.91 -6.44
CA GLU A 71 -1.34 -0.40 -6.46
C GLU A 71 -1.90 -1.29 -5.34
N ILE A 72 -2.33 -2.48 -5.75
CA ILE A 72 -2.85 -3.52 -4.86
C ILE A 72 -1.67 -4.42 -4.45
N VAL A 73 -1.27 -4.33 -3.19
CA VAL A 73 -0.09 -4.97 -2.63
C VAL A 73 -0.49 -6.19 -1.80
N ARG A 74 0.30 -7.27 -1.93
CA ARG A 74 0.24 -8.46 -1.08
C ARG A 74 1.22 -8.36 0.08
N GLU A 75 2.45 -7.95 -0.23
CA GLU A 75 3.57 -7.94 0.70
C GLU A 75 4.54 -6.81 0.34
N ILE A 76 5.09 -6.15 1.34
CA ILE A 76 6.15 -5.16 1.24
C ILE A 76 7.42 -5.80 1.78
N LYS A 77 8.50 -5.77 1.00
CA LYS A 77 9.80 -6.28 1.42
C LYS A 77 10.39 -5.42 2.54
N GLN A 78 11.06 -6.08 3.48
CA GLN A 78 11.85 -5.45 4.53
C GLN A 78 12.76 -4.37 3.96
N THR A 79 12.73 -3.19 4.56
CA THR A 79 13.55 -2.03 4.15
C THR A 79 13.93 -1.18 5.36
N SER A 80 15.06 -0.48 5.27
CA SER A 80 15.50 0.47 6.29
C SER A 80 15.05 1.91 5.99
N ILE A 81 14.24 2.12 4.94
CA ILE A 81 13.69 3.43 4.61
C ILE A 81 12.73 3.85 5.72
N ASN A 82 12.97 5.04 6.27
CA ASN A 82 12.05 5.66 7.22
C ASN A 82 10.92 6.35 6.45
N ALA A 83 9.82 5.64 6.23
CA ALA A 83 8.64 6.14 5.52
C ALA A 83 7.41 6.01 6.43
N THR A 84 6.58 7.06 6.47
CA THR A 84 5.29 7.03 7.15
C THR A 84 4.26 6.43 6.21
N LEU A 85 3.96 5.14 6.40
CA LEU A 85 3.10 4.37 5.50
C LEU A 85 1.88 3.85 6.25
N VAL A 86 0.73 3.87 5.57
CA VAL A 86 -0.55 3.37 6.07
C VAL A 86 -1.09 2.38 5.04
N TRP A 87 -1.59 1.24 5.48
CA TRP A 87 -2.30 0.29 4.63
C TRP A 87 -3.81 0.55 4.69
N GLY A 88 -4.53 0.14 3.65
CA GLY A 88 -6.00 0.17 3.66
C GLY A 88 -6.64 -0.75 2.64
N TYR A 89 -7.81 -1.31 2.99
CA TYR A 89 -8.68 -2.10 2.10
C TYR A 89 -10.16 -1.97 2.46
#